data_AF-A0A7W1VXW1-F1
#
_entry.id   AF-A0A7W1VXW1-F1
#
_cell.length_a   1.000
_cell.length_b   1.000
_cell.length_c   1.000
_cell.angle_alpha   90.00
_cell.angle_beta   90.00
_cell.angle_gamma   90.00
#
_symmetry.space_group_name_H-M   'P 1'
#
loop_
_entity.id
_entity.type
_entity.pdbx_description
1 polymer ?
#
loop_
_entity_poly.entity_id
_entity_poly.type
_entity_poly.pdbx_seq_one_letter_code
_entity_poly.pdbx_strand_id
1 'polypeptide(L)'
;MKRRIAIRYMFMIAGSVILIPSCTTHSGKASIVLHKVDITADEEQFLAALAEMIIPRTDTPGAADLGCHLFVLKMLDDCYEEEVQQKFVLGLRELSSDIAKRFTHSFTQCSQEQKQQVIADLESKKQYSAEVLGFYTLMKDRLIEGYLTSKYVLIDIQHYQLIPAVAYDGYYPVNHT
;
A
#
# COMPACT_ATOMS: atom_id res chain seq x y z
N MET A 1 25.25 -54.97 -4.46
CA MET A 1 24.76 -54.00 -3.44
C MET A 1 24.49 -52.58 -3.95
N LYS A 2 25.10 -52.11 -5.06
CA LYS A 2 24.93 -50.72 -5.57
C LYS A 2 23.57 -50.39 -6.22
N ARG A 3 22.83 -51.38 -6.74
CA ARG A 3 21.52 -51.17 -7.40
C ARG A 3 20.38 -50.74 -6.46
N ARG A 4 20.31 -51.31 -5.25
CA ARG A 4 19.26 -50.97 -4.26
C ARG A 4 19.45 -49.56 -3.70
N ILE A 5 20.69 -49.10 -3.65
CA ILE A 5 21.07 -47.75 -3.20
C ILE A 5 20.67 -46.72 -4.27
N ALA A 6 20.94 -47.00 -5.54
CA ALA A 6 20.52 -46.12 -6.65
C ALA A 6 19.00 -45.97 -6.73
N ILE A 7 18.24 -47.06 -6.55
CA ILE A 7 16.76 -47.01 -6.55
C ILE A 7 16.23 -46.19 -5.37
N ARG A 8 16.83 -46.31 -4.18
CA ARG A 8 16.45 -45.50 -3.00
C ARG A 8 16.72 -44.02 -3.21
N TYR A 9 17.86 -43.65 -3.78
CA TYR A 9 18.15 -42.25 -4.09
C TYR A 9 17.25 -41.68 -5.19
N MET A 10 16.90 -42.49 -6.20
CA MET A 10 15.97 -42.07 -7.25
C MET A 10 14.57 -41.80 -6.70
N PHE A 11 14.08 -42.62 -5.76
CA PHE A 11 12.81 -42.37 -5.06
C PHE A 11 12.85 -41.12 -4.17
N MET A 12 13.98 -40.84 -3.50
CA MET A 12 14.14 -39.62 -2.70
C MET A 12 14.16 -38.35 -3.57
N ILE A 13 14.86 -38.38 -4.71
CA ILE A 13 14.92 -37.25 -5.65
C ILE A 13 13.56 -37.02 -6.31
N ALA A 14 12.90 -38.08 -6.80
CA ALA A 14 11.57 -37.97 -7.39
C ALA A 14 10.51 -37.49 -6.39
N GLY A 15 10.60 -37.93 -5.12
CA GLY A 15 9.72 -37.47 -4.05
C GLY A 15 9.91 -35.98 -3.72
N SER A 16 11.12 -35.44 -3.88
CA SER A 16 11.42 -34.03 -3.60
C SER A 16 10.84 -33.06 -4.64
N VAL A 17 10.64 -33.49 -5.89
CA VAL A 17 10.12 -32.64 -6.97
C VAL A 17 8.61 -32.39 -6.84
N ILE A 18 7.87 -33.28 -6.19
CA ILE A 18 6.40 -33.19 -6.08
C ILE A 18 5.96 -32.09 -5.09
N LEU A 19 6.82 -31.67 -4.15
CA LEU A 19 6.48 -30.66 -3.13
C LEU A 19 6.79 -29.21 -3.55
N ILE A 20 7.37 -28.99 -4.72
CA ILE A 20 7.86 -27.67 -5.16
C ILE A 20 6.79 -26.76 -5.84
N PRO A 21 5.65 -27.21 -6.41
CA PRO A 21 4.83 -26.28 -7.19
C PRO A 21 3.99 -25.29 -6.37
N SER A 22 4.05 -25.28 -5.03
CA SER A 22 3.26 -24.32 -4.24
C SER A 22 3.86 -22.92 -4.14
N CYS A 23 5.09 -22.68 -4.60
CA CYS A 23 5.76 -21.37 -4.44
C CYS A 23 5.98 -20.57 -5.73
N THR A 24 5.60 -21.05 -6.90
CA THR A 24 6.03 -20.37 -8.16
C THR A 24 4.93 -19.68 -8.96
N THR A 25 3.65 -19.74 -8.57
CA THR A 25 2.57 -19.12 -9.37
C THR A 25 1.36 -18.62 -8.56
N HIS A 26 1.55 -18.17 -7.32
CA HIS A 26 0.53 -17.38 -6.63
C HIS A 26 1.16 -16.07 -6.18
N SER A 27 0.77 -14.98 -6.84
CA SER A 27 0.91 -13.64 -6.25
C SER A 27 0.33 -13.73 -4.84
N GLY A 28 1.13 -13.38 -3.82
CA GLY A 28 0.73 -13.53 -2.43
C GLY A 28 -0.54 -12.73 -2.11
N LYS A 29 -1.11 -12.93 -0.92
CA LYS A 29 -2.15 -12.01 -0.43
C LYS A 29 -1.51 -10.73 0.11
N ALA A 30 -2.31 -9.68 0.26
CA ALA A 30 -1.92 -8.48 0.99
C ALA A 30 -1.25 -8.80 2.35
N SER A 31 -0.32 -7.95 2.78
CA SER A 31 0.43 -8.07 4.03
C SER A 31 -0.42 -7.86 5.28
N ILE A 32 -1.62 -7.28 5.11
CA ILE A 32 -2.61 -7.07 6.17
C ILE A 32 -3.84 -7.97 5.98
N VAL A 33 -4.54 -8.24 7.08
CA VAL A 33 -5.80 -9.00 7.04
C VAL A 33 -6.93 -8.08 6.60
N LEU A 34 -7.53 -8.42 5.46
CA LEU A 34 -8.74 -7.80 4.91
C LEU A 34 -9.87 -8.83 4.92
N HIS A 35 -11.09 -8.40 5.22
CA HIS A 35 -12.24 -9.28 5.38
C HIS A 35 -13.25 -9.19 4.22
N LYS A 36 -13.38 -8.02 3.61
CA LYS A 36 -14.37 -7.72 2.57
C LYS A 36 -13.71 -7.47 1.21
N VAL A 37 -12.51 -6.89 1.19
CA VAL A 37 -11.77 -6.58 -0.04
C VAL A 37 -10.67 -7.61 -0.28
N ASP A 38 -10.58 -8.13 -1.51
CA ASP A 38 -9.51 -9.05 -1.93
C ASP A 38 -8.44 -8.30 -2.72
N ILE A 39 -7.25 -8.19 -2.12
CA ILE A 39 -6.08 -7.49 -2.66
C ILE A 39 -4.90 -8.46 -2.71
N THR A 40 -4.28 -8.55 -3.88
CA THR A 40 -3.06 -9.31 -4.12
C THR A 40 -1.82 -8.54 -3.66
N ALA A 41 -0.71 -9.25 -3.45
CA ALA A 41 0.57 -8.65 -3.08
C ALA A 41 1.07 -7.67 -4.17
N ASP A 42 0.83 -7.96 -5.45
CA ASP A 42 1.22 -7.07 -6.54
C ASP A 42 0.37 -5.78 -6.56
N GLU A 43 -0.93 -5.89 -6.25
CA GLU A 43 -1.82 -4.74 -6.08
C GLU A 43 -1.43 -3.89 -4.86
N GLU A 44 -1.05 -4.51 -3.76
CA GLU A 44 -0.52 -3.79 -2.59
C GLU A 44 0.79 -3.05 -2.94
N GLN A 45 1.71 -3.70 -3.65
CA GLN A 45 2.95 -3.06 -4.10
C GLN A 45 2.67 -1.90 -5.07
N PHE A 46 1.66 -2.04 -5.93
CA PHE A 46 1.18 -0.94 -6.77
C PHE A 46 0.70 0.24 -5.91
N LEU A 47 -0.13 -0.02 -4.89
CA LEU A 47 -0.64 1.01 -3.99
C LEU A 47 0.48 1.67 -3.17
N ALA A 48 1.47 0.91 -2.74
CA ALA A 48 2.67 1.44 -2.07
C ALA A 48 3.47 2.37 -3.00
N ALA A 49 3.71 1.95 -4.24
CA ALA A 49 4.39 2.78 -5.23
C ALA A 49 3.58 4.04 -5.58
N LEU A 50 2.24 3.94 -5.63
CA LEU A 50 1.37 5.08 -5.85
C LEU A 50 1.41 6.05 -4.66
N ALA A 51 1.41 5.53 -3.43
CA ALA A 51 1.54 6.34 -2.23
C ALA A 51 2.87 7.13 -2.19
N GLU A 52 3.97 6.49 -2.59
CA GLU A 52 5.28 7.15 -2.71
C GLU A 52 5.28 8.26 -3.76
N MET A 53 4.49 8.12 -4.83
CA MET A 53 4.35 9.19 -5.82
C MET A 53 3.49 10.37 -5.34
N ILE A 54 2.50 10.12 -4.48
CA ILE A 54 1.61 11.17 -3.96
C ILE A 54 2.30 11.97 -2.83
N ILE A 55 2.95 11.29 -1.89
CA ILE A 55 3.73 11.90 -0.80
C ILE A 55 5.11 11.23 -0.75
N PRO A 56 6.07 11.72 -1.54
CA PRO A 56 7.39 11.10 -1.65
C PRO A 56 8.24 11.34 -0.41
N ARG A 57 9.14 10.40 -0.16
CA ARG A 57 10.22 10.55 0.81
C ARG A 57 11.13 11.69 0.41
N THR A 58 11.45 12.54 1.38
CA THR A 58 12.44 13.61 1.27
C THR A 58 13.39 13.52 2.45
N ASP A 59 13.61 14.61 3.18
CA ASP A 59 14.28 14.59 4.50
C ASP A 59 13.40 13.94 5.57
N THR A 60 12.08 13.84 5.31
CA THR A 60 11.11 13.11 6.13
C THR A 60 10.64 11.82 5.43
N PRO A 61 10.19 10.80 6.19
CA PRO A 61 9.55 9.61 5.64
C PRO A 61 8.39 9.95 4.70
N GLY A 62 8.26 9.20 3.61
CA GLY A 62 7.13 9.31 2.67
C GLY A 62 5.87 8.60 3.18
N ALA A 63 4.76 8.68 2.43
CA ALA A 63 3.54 7.97 2.80
C ALA A 63 3.67 6.44 2.68
N ALA A 64 4.52 5.93 1.78
CA ALA A 64 4.79 4.50 1.71
C ALA A 64 5.60 4.02 2.94
N ASP A 65 6.60 4.80 3.37
CA ASP A 65 7.42 4.51 4.56
C ASP A 65 6.58 4.41 5.84
N LEU A 66 5.53 5.23 5.96
CA LEU A 66 4.61 5.22 7.10
C LEU A 66 3.46 4.22 6.96
N GLY A 67 3.45 3.40 5.91
CA GLY A 67 2.41 2.39 5.69
C GLY A 67 1.03 2.98 5.39
N CYS A 68 0.95 4.22 4.91
CA CYS A 68 -0.34 4.90 4.70
C CYS A 68 -1.21 4.18 3.64
N HIS A 69 -0.62 3.48 2.66
CA HIS A 69 -1.36 2.64 1.72
C HIS A 69 -2.10 1.48 2.40
N LEU A 70 -1.52 0.88 3.45
CA LEU A 70 -2.17 -0.15 4.27
C LEU A 70 -3.32 0.44 5.10
N PHE A 71 -3.14 1.67 5.61
CA PHE A 71 -4.21 2.41 6.26
C PHE A 71 -5.40 2.63 5.32
N VAL A 72 -5.16 3.03 4.05
CA VAL A 72 -6.24 3.19 3.07
C VAL A 72 -6.99 1.88 2.84
N LEU A 73 -6.27 0.76 2.66
CA LEU A 73 -6.89 -0.55 2.49
C LEU A 73 -7.73 -0.95 3.71
N LYS A 74 -7.23 -0.69 4.92
CA LYS A 74 -7.97 -0.99 6.15
C LYS A 74 -9.22 -0.12 6.30
N MET A 75 -9.13 1.17 5.98
CA MET A 75 -10.28 2.07 5.92
C MET A 75 -11.31 1.60 4.91
N LEU A 76 -10.89 1.22 3.71
CA LEU A 76 -11.77 0.70 2.66
C LEU A 76 -12.53 -0.56 3.14
N ASP A 77 -11.83 -1.48 3.79
CA ASP A 77 -12.39 -2.74 4.30
C ASP A 77 -13.38 -2.53 5.46
N ASP A 78 -13.01 -1.69 6.43
CA ASP A 78 -13.79 -1.54 7.66
C ASP A 78 -14.93 -0.52 7.51
N CYS A 79 -14.71 0.58 6.78
CA CYS A 79 -15.56 1.78 6.88
C CYS A 79 -16.40 2.08 5.63
N TYR A 80 -16.15 1.43 4.49
CA TYR A 80 -16.88 1.69 3.25
C TYR A 80 -17.88 0.58 2.92
N GLU A 81 -18.94 0.96 2.19
CA GLU A 81 -19.94 0.05 1.66
C GLU A 81 -19.39 -0.77 0.49
N GLU A 82 -19.96 -1.95 0.26
CA GLU A 82 -19.50 -2.92 -0.75
C GLU A 82 -19.42 -2.31 -2.16
N GLU A 83 -20.37 -1.44 -2.53
CA GLU A 83 -20.35 -0.77 -3.83
C GLU A 83 -19.09 0.09 -4.03
N VAL A 84 -18.66 0.82 -2.99
CA VAL A 84 -17.45 1.65 -3.05
C VAL A 84 -16.20 0.78 -3.10
N GLN A 85 -16.18 -0.31 -2.32
CA GLN A 85 -15.09 -1.30 -2.33
C GLN A 85 -14.88 -1.88 -3.74
N GLN A 86 -15.95 -2.31 -4.39
CA GLN A 86 -15.91 -2.87 -5.74
C GLN A 86 -15.41 -1.85 -6.76
N LYS A 87 -15.93 -0.61 -6.74
CA LYS A 87 -15.48 0.46 -7.63
C LYS A 87 -14.01 0.82 -7.43
N PHE A 88 -13.53 0.82 -6.18
CA PHE A 88 -12.13 1.09 -5.87
C PHE A 88 -11.22 0.02 -6.48
N VAL A 89 -11.53 -1.27 -6.27
CA VAL A 89 -10.74 -2.37 -6.82
C VAL A 89 -10.80 -2.41 -8.35
N LEU A 90 -11.96 -2.09 -8.94
CA LEU A 90 -12.10 -1.99 -10.39
C LEU A 90 -11.20 -0.88 -10.97
N GLY A 91 -11.25 0.33 -10.41
CA GLY A 91 -10.41 1.45 -10.84
C GLY A 91 -8.91 1.19 -10.66
N LEU A 92 -8.52 0.53 -9.56
CA LEU A 92 -7.15 0.08 -9.33
C LEU A 92 -6.65 -0.85 -10.46
N ARG A 93 -7.44 -1.88 -10.78
CA ARG A 93 -7.08 -2.89 -11.79
C ARG A 93 -7.08 -2.31 -13.20
N GLU A 94 -8.04 -1.44 -13.51
CA GLU A 94 -8.11 -0.74 -14.79
C GLU A 94 -6.87 0.13 -15.01
N LEU A 95 -6.51 0.97 -14.02
CA LEU A 95 -5.31 1.80 -14.10
C LEU A 95 -4.04 0.95 -14.25
N SER A 96 -3.90 -0.12 -13.46
CA SER A 96 -2.76 -1.03 -13.56
C SER A 96 -2.65 -1.67 -14.94
N SER A 97 -3.78 -2.11 -15.52
CA SER A 97 -3.85 -2.66 -16.87
C SER A 97 -3.45 -1.64 -17.94
N ASP A 98 -3.92 -0.40 -17.81
CA ASP A 98 -3.64 0.65 -18.79
C ASP A 98 -2.18 1.09 -18.75
N ILE A 99 -1.57 1.16 -17.57
CA ILE A 99 -0.12 1.39 -17.42
C ILE A 99 0.67 0.24 -18.08
N ALA A 100 0.29 -1.01 -17.81
CA ALA A 100 0.94 -2.17 -18.40
C ALA A 100 0.84 -2.19 -19.93
N LYS A 101 -0.30 -1.79 -20.51
CA LYS A 101 -0.47 -1.66 -21.96
C LYS A 101 0.35 -0.51 -22.53
N ARG A 102 0.40 0.64 -21.85
CA ARG A 102 1.04 1.86 -22.32
C ARG A 102 2.56 1.79 -22.27
N PHE A 103 3.12 1.18 -21.23
CA PHE A 103 4.56 1.17 -20.98
C PHE A 103 5.19 -0.22 -21.04
N THR A 104 4.40 -1.28 -21.29
CA THR A 104 4.86 -2.69 -21.35
C THR A 104 5.51 -3.20 -20.05
N HIS A 105 5.31 -2.48 -18.95
CA HIS A 105 5.86 -2.74 -17.62
C HIS A 105 4.80 -2.51 -16.55
N SER A 106 4.90 -3.17 -15.40
CA SER A 106 4.07 -2.83 -14.25
C SER A 106 4.42 -1.43 -13.75
N PHE A 107 3.49 -0.77 -13.06
CA PHE A 107 3.74 0.57 -12.49
C PHE A 107 4.97 0.60 -11.57
N THR A 108 5.20 -0.46 -10.80
CA THR A 108 6.38 -0.58 -9.93
C THR A 108 7.69 -0.57 -10.74
N GLN A 109 7.68 -1.15 -11.94
CA GLN A 109 8.81 -1.23 -12.87
C GLN A 109 8.97 -0.01 -13.79
N CYS A 110 7.98 0.89 -13.86
CA CYS A 110 8.06 2.12 -14.65
C CYS A 110 9.18 3.05 -14.16
N SER A 111 9.76 3.82 -15.09
CA SER A 111 10.71 4.88 -14.76
C SER A 111 10.04 6.00 -13.96
N GLN A 112 10.85 6.85 -13.31
CA GLN A 112 10.32 7.96 -12.52
C GLN A 112 9.50 8.93 -13.39
N GLU A 113 9.97 9.20 -14.61
CA GLU A 113 9.29 10.07 -15.57
C GLU A 113 7.95 9.47 -16.02
N GLN A 114 7.90 8.16 -16.25
CA GLN A 114 6.66 7.46 -16.61
C GLN A 114 5.65 7.50 -15.45
N LYS A 115 6.12 7.28 -14.21
CA LYS A 115 5.27 7.41 -13.01
C LYS A 115 4.72 8.82 -12.87
N GLN A 116 5.56 9.84 -13.01
CA GLN A 116 5.13 11.24 -12.99
C GLN A 116 4.10 11.56 -14.06
N GLN A 117 4.28 11.03 -15.27
CA GLN A 117 3.32 11.19 -16.36
C GLN A 117 1.95 10.60 -16.00
N VAL A 118 1.92 9.41 -15.42
CA VAL A 118 0.66 8.78 -14.95
C VAL A 118 -0.04 9.66 -13.92
N ILE A 119 0.68 10.17 -12.92
CA ILE A 119 0.11 11.06 -11.89
C ILE A 119 -0.41 12.35 -12.51
N ALA A 120 0.36 12.98 -13.40
CA ALA A 120 -0.07 14.20 -14.09
C ALA A 120 -1.34 13.98 -14.91
N ASP A 121 -1.45 12.84 -15.60
CA ASP A 121 -2.64 12.49 -16.37
C ASP A 121 -3.86 12.30 -15.44
N LEU A 122 -3.69 11.63 -14.30
CA LEU A 122 -4.73 11.43 -13.28
C LEU A 122 -5.20 12.77 -12.66
N GLU A 123 -4.27 13.65 -12.29
CA GLU A 123 -4.58 14.99 -11.75
C GLU A 123 -5.31 15.88 -12.77
N SER A 124 -4.95 15.75 -14.05
CA SER A 124 -5.62 16.50 -15.12
C SER A 124 -7.02 15.97 -15.45
N LYS A 125 -7.42 14.83 -14.88
CA LYS A 125 -8.69 14.13 -15.13
C LYS A 125 -8.94 13.83 -16.61
N LYS A 126 -7.88 13.71 -17.41
CA LYS A 126 -7.98 13.43 -18.85
C LYS A 126 -7.90 11.92 -19.07
N GLN A 127 -8.68 11.42 -20.03
CA GLN A 127 -8.52 10.09 -20.64
C GLN A 127 -8.72 8.86 -19.73
N TYR A 128 -9.18 9.03 -18.50
CA TYR A 128 -9.50 7.92 -17.59
C TYR A 128 -11.00 7.76 -17.35
N SER A 129 -11.41 6.54 -17.04
CA SER A 129 -12.78 6.20 -16.64
C SER A 129 -13.17 6.86 -15.30
N ALA A 130 -14.47 6.91 -15.01
CA ALA A 130 -14.96 7.42 -13.74
C ALA A 130 -14.47 6.56 -12.56
N GLU A 131 -14.29 5.27 -12.79
CA GLU A 131 -13.81 4.26 -11.85
C GLU A 131 -12.35 4.52 -11.48
N VAL A 132 -11.47 4.74 -12.46
CA VAL A 132 -10.05 5.07 -12.23
C VAL A 132 -9.92 6.41 -11.48
N LEU A 133 -10.67 7.43 -11.88
CA LEU A 133 -10.65 8.72 -11.20
C LEU A 133 -11.21 8.64 -9.78
N GLY A 134 -12.27 7.85 -9.56
CA GLY A 134 -12.85 7.58 -8.25
C GLY A 134 -11.88 6.85 -7.33
N PHE A 135 -11.24 5.79 -7.82
CA PHE A 135 -10.15 5.09 -7.14
C PHE A 135 -9.03 6.05 -6.73
N TYR A 136 -8.50 6.84 -7.68
CA TYR A 136 -7.38 7.74 -7.42
C TYR A 136 -7.74 8.82 -6.40
N THR A 137 -8.94 9.39 -6.51
CA THR A 137 -9.42 10.43 -5.59
C THR A 137 -9.55 9.87 -4.16
N LEU A 138 -10.22 8.73 -4.00
CA LEU A 138 -10.38 8.08 -2.69
C LEU A 138 -9.02 7.72 -2.09
N MET A 139 -8.15 7.12 -2.91
CA MET A 139 -6.80 6.75 -2.50
C MET A 139 -6.02 7.98 -2.01
N LYS A 140 -5.97 9.05 -2.80
CA LYS A 140 -5.26 10.29 -2.46
C LYS A 140 -5.79 10.93 -1.17
N ASP A 141 -7.11 11.07 -1.05
CA ASP A 141 -7.73 11.72 0.11
C ASP A 141 -7.46 10.94 1.40
N ARG A 142 -7.68 9.61 1.38
CA ARG A 142 -7.43 8.75 2.54
C ARG A 142 -5.94 8.67 2.86
N LEU A 143 -5.06 8.70 1.87
CA LEU A 143 -3.62 8.69 2.06
C LEU A 143 -3.13 9.96 2.75
N ILE A 144 -3.60 11.13 2.31
CA ILE A 144 -3.27 12.42 2.92
C ILE A 144 -3.76 12.44 4.38
N GLU A 145 -4.99 11.98 4.63
CA GLU A 145 -5.52 11.87 5.99
C GLU A 145 -4.66 10.93 6.86
N GLY A 146 -4.34 9.73 6.35
CA GLY A 146 -3.52 8.77 7.06
C GLY A 146 -2.11 9.28 7.35
N TYR A 147 -1.51 10.04 6.43
CA TYR A 147 -0.20 10.65 6.63
C TYR A 147 -0.27 11.74 7.71
N LEU A 148 -1.20 12.69 7.59
CA LEU A 148 -1.33 13.82 8.52
C LEU A 148 -1.73 13.41 9.94
N THR A 149 -2.41 12.27 10.09
CA THR A 149 -2.79 11.70 11.39
C THR A 149 -1.83 10.64 11.92
N SER A 150 -0.75 10.35 11.18
CA SER A 150 0.26 9.40 11.62
C SER A 150 1.01 9.92 12.86
N LYS A 151 1.45 8.99 13.72
CA LYS A 151 2.21 9.33 14.93
C LYS A 151 3.43 10.19 14.61
N TYR A 152 4.21 9.82 13.59
CA TYR A 152 5.41 10.55 13.20
C TYR A 152 5.09 11.99 12.80
N VAL A 153 4.09 12.19 11.93
CA VAL A 153 3.74 13.55 11.49
C VAL A 153 3.17 14.37 12.64
N LEU A 154 2.31 13.79 13.48
CA LEU A 154 1.74 14.50 14.63
C LEU A 154 2.82 14.92 15.64
N ILE A 155 3.76 14.03 15.99
CA ILE A 155 4.74 14.28 17.05
C ILE A 155 5.97 15.04 16.51
N ASP A 156 6.61 14.55 15.46
CA ASP A 156 7.92 15.02 15.01
C ASP A 156 7.82 16.23 14.05
N ILE A 157 6.69 16.39 13.36
CA ILE A 157 6.48 17.52 12.42
C ILE A 157 5.56 18.58 13.04
N GLN A 158 4.36 18.17 13.48
CA GLN A 158 3.35 19.11 13.99
C GLN A 158 3.50 19.47 15.46
N HIS A 159 4.35 18.76 16.22
CA HIS A 159 4.54 18.97 17.66
C HIS A 159 3.20 18.93 18.43
N TYR A 160 2.32 18.02 18.03
CA TYR A 160 0.98 17.90 18.57
C TYR A 160 1.02 17.53 20.05
N GLN A 161 0.30 18.31 20.86
CA GLN A 161 0.06 18.05 22.27
C GLN A 161 -1.42 17.72 22.48
N LEU A 162 -1.71 16.49 22.92
CA LEU A 162 -3.09 16.04 23.16
C LEU A 162 -3.82 16.92 24.18
N ILE A 163 -3.09 17.38 25.21
CA ILE A 163 -3.58 18.33 26.19
C ILE A 163 -2.70 19.58 26.06
N PRO A 164 -3.19 20.67 25.43
CA PRO A 164 -2.47 21.92 25.33
C PRO A 164 -2.58 22.66 26.68
N ALA A 165 -1.92 22.12 27.70
CA ALA A 165 -1.73 22.77 28.98
C ALA A 165 -0.23 22.78 29.27
N VAL A 166 0.22 23.80 30.01
CA VAL A 166 1.53 23.75 30.66
C VAL A 166 1.58 22.43 31.43
N ALA A 167 2.61 21.61 31.21
CA ALA A 167 2.79 20.37 31.96
C ALA A 167 2.57 20.68 33.44
N TYR A 168 1.72 19.89 34.11
CA TYR A 168 1.36 20.16 35.51
C TYR A 168 2.62 20.29 36.35
N ASP A 169 2.88 21.51 36.82
CA ASP A 169 3.99 21.81 37.72
C ASP A 169 3.45 21.87 39.15
N GLY A 170 3.62 20.75 39.87
CA GLY A 170 3.24 20.66 41.29
C GLY A 170 4.04 21.58 42.21
N TYR A 171 5.14 22.18 41.73
CA TYR A 171 5.95 23.17 42.45
C TYR A 171 5.65 24.60 42.01
N TYR A 172 4.64 24.81 41.16
CA TYR A 172 4.28 26.15 40.71
C TYR A 172 3.88 27.01 41.91
N PRO A 173 4.55 28.17 42.13
CA PRO A 173 4.33 28.97 43.33
C PRO A 173 2.90 29.50 43.37
N VAL A 174 2.21 29.29 44.50
CA VAL A 174 0.89 29.86 44.74
C VAL A 174 1.07 31.33 45.11
N ASN A 175 0.61 32.24 44.25
CA ASN A 175 0.55 33.66 44.59
C ASN A 175 -0.55 33.89 45.64
N HIS A 176 -0.16 34.19 46.88
CA HIS A 176 -1.07 34.70 47.90
C HIS A 176 -1.28 36.20 47.67
N THR A 177 -2.35 36.56 46.95
CA THR A 177 -2.89 37.93 46.91
C THR A 177 -3.95 38.12 47.96
#